data_AF-T0KFF0-F1
#
_entry.id   AF-T0KFF0-F1
#
_cell.length_a   1.000
_cell.length_b   1.000
_cell.length_c   1.000
_cell.angle_alpha   90.00
_cell.angle_beta   90.00
_cell.angle_gamma   90.00
#
_symmetry.space_group_name_H-M   'P 1'
#
loop_
_entity.id
_entity.type
_entity.pdbx_description
1 polymer ?
#
loop_
_entity_poly.entity_id
_entity_poly.type
_entity_poly.pdbx_seq_one_letter_code
_entity_poly.pdbx_strand_id
1 'polypeptide(L)'
;MSWTDERIDQLKAMWERGLTASQIADELGGVSRNAVIGKAHRLGLQSRPSPVKANEAPKKAAPARKPAPVTTAPVVEAPKPAAAPVAEAPV
;
A
#
# COMPACT_ATOMS: atom_id res chain seq x y z
N MET A 1 0.54 1.67 16.68
CA MET A 1 1.76 0.92 17.01
C MET A 1 2.89 1.91 17.21
N SER A 2 3.30 2.18 18.45
CA SER A 2 4.42 3.08 18.73
C SER A 2 5.75 2.36 18.48
N TRP A 3 6.66 3.01 17.77
CA TRP A 3 8.05 2.57 17.69
C TRP A 3 8.73 2.89 19.02
N THR A 4 8.76 1.91 19.92
CA THR A 4 9.49 2.00 21.19
C THR A 4 10.99 1.94 20.93
N ASP A 5 11.79 2.51 21.83
CA ASP A 5 13.25 2.50 21.72
C ASP A 5 13.83 1.08 21.64
N GLU A 6 13.26 0.14 22.40
CA GLU A 6 13.64 -1.28 22.35
C GLU A 6 13.44 -1.89 20.96
N ARG A 7 12.34 -1.56 20.27
CA ARG A 7 12.10 -2.01 18.89
C ARG A 7 13.02 -1.31 17.89
N ILE A 8 13.38 -0.07 18.14
CA ILE A 8 14.34 0.68 17.30
C ILE A 8 15.73 0.06 17.42
N ASP A 9 16.14 -0.33 18.63
CA ASP A 9 17.42 -0.97 18.87
C ASP A 9 17.49 -2.34 18.19
N GLN A 10 16.46 -3.17 18.38
CA GLN A 10 16.31 -4.45 17.69
C GLN A 10 16.33 -4.29 16.16
N LEU A 11 15.62 -3.31 15.61
CA LEU A 11 15.65 -2.98 14.19
C LEU A 11 17.07 -2.68 13.72
N LYS A 12 17.81 -1.81 14.43
CA LYS A 12 19.18 -1.43 14.07
C LYS A 12 20.11 -2.65 14.12
N ALA A 13 20.08 -3.41 15.21
CA ALA A 13 20.91 -4.59 15.38
C ALA A 13 20.71 -5.62 14.26
N MET A 14 19.45 -5.93 13.90
CA MET A 14 19.16 -6.85 12.80
C MET A 14 19.52 -6.27 11.43
N TRP A 15 19.34 -4.96 11.25
CA TRP A 15 19.70 -4.27 10.00
C TRP A 15 21.22 -4.29 9.76
N GLU A 16 22.02 -4.05 10.78
CA GLU A 16 23.49 -4.14 10.71
C GLU A 16 23.96 -5.58 10.48
N ARG A 17 23.26 -6.57 11.05
CA ARG A 17 23.45 -7.99 10.74
C ARG A 17 23.08 -8.35 9.29
N GLY A 18 22.47 -7.43 8.54
CA GLY A 18 22.15 -7.60 7.13
C GLY A 18 20.85 -8.36 6.86
N LEU A 19 19.96 -8.50 7.85
CA LEU A 19 18.65 -9.11 7.66
C LEU A 19 17.78 -8.25 6.72
N THR A 20 16.86 -8.91 6.01
CA THR A 20 15.91 -8.20 5.14
C THR A 20 14.74 -7.62 5.94
N ALA A 21 14.13 -6.55 5.44
CA ALA A 21 12.98 -5.92 6.09
C ALA A 21 11.80 -6.88 6.35
N SER A 22 11.61 -7.90 5.50
CA SER A 22 10.57 -8.91 5.72
C SER A 22 10.89 -9.80 6.92
N GLN A 23 12.15 -10.24 7.05
CA GLN A 23 12.61 -11.05 8.19
C GLN A 23 12.55 -10.26 9.49
N ILE A 24 12.98 -8.99 9.46
CA ILE A 24 12.92 -8.10 10.63
C ILE A 24 11.47 -7.85 11.06
N ALA A 25 10.54 -7.76 10.11
CA ALA A 25 9.12 -7.61 10.40
C ALA A 25 8.53 -8.87 11.07
N ASP A 26 8.93 -10.06 10.63
CA ASP A 26 8.58 -11.34 11.26
C ASP A 26 9.12 -11.42 12.70
N GLU A 27 10.38 -11.04 12.90
CA GLU A 27 11.04 -11.10 14.21
C GLU A 27 10.43 -10.12 15.23
N LEU A 28 10.19 -8.86 14.81
CA LEU A 28 9.60 -7.84 15.67
C LEU A 28 8.13 -8.12 15.98
N GLY A 29 7.40 -8.74 15.05
CA GLY A 29 5.97 -9.02 15.17
C GLY A 29 5.06 -7.77 15.18
N GLY A 30 3.93 -7.81 14.50
CA GLY A 30 2.97 -6.68 14.52
C GLY A 30 3.49 -5.40 13.86
N VAL A 31 4.54 -5.48 13.04
CA VAL A 31 5.00 -4.44 12.12
C VAL A 31 5.11 -5.02 10.72
N SER A 32 4.76 -4.25 9.69
CA SER A 32 4.87 -4.69 8.31
C SER A 32 6.25 -4.41 7.73
N ARG A 33 6.62 -5.11 6.65
CA ARG A 33 7.84 -4.85 5.88
C ARG A 33 7.99 -3.36 5.55
N ASN A 34 6.90 -2.72 5.12
CA ASN A 34 6.91 -1.30 4.76
C ASN A 34 7.13 -0.39 5.98
N ALA A 35 6.61 -0.76 7.16
CA ALA A 35 6.87 -0.02 8.39
C ALA A 35 8.35 -0.07 8.78
N VAL A 36 8.98 -1.23 8.62
CA VAL A 36 10.43 -1.42 8.86
C VAL A 36 11.27 -0.58 7.90
N ILE A 37 10.99 -0.65 6.58
CA ILE A 37 11.68 0.17 5.57
C ILE A 37 11.52 1.66 5.88
N GLY A 38 10.29 2.09 6.17
CA GLY A 38 10.01 3.47 6.51
C GLY A 38 10.79 3.94 7.73
N LYS A 39 10.85 3.13 8.79
CA LYS A 39 11.61 3.48 10.00
C LYS A 39 13.11 3.51 9.76
N ALA A 40 13.67 2.54 9.03
CA ALA A 40 15.09 2.52 8.67
C ALA A 40 15.50 3.78 7.88
N HIS A 41 14.67 4.21 6.92
CA HIS A 41 14.87 5.44 6.16
C HIS A 41 14.84 6.69 7.06
N ARG A 42 13.92 6.76 8.04
CA ARG A 42 13.88 7.90 8.98
C ARG A 42 15.08 7.96 9.93
N LEU A 43 15.67 6.80 10.22
CA LEU A 43 16.87 6.69 11.05
C LEU A 43 18.18 6.90 10.25
N GLY A 44 18.10 7.10 8.93
CA GLY A 44 19.26 7.30 8.08
C GLY A 44 20.14 6.06 7.89
N LEU A 45 19.63 4.86 8.18
CA LEU A 45 20.38 3.62 7.94
C LEU A 45 20.59 3.45 6.43
N GLN A 46 21.78 3.01 6.03
CA GLN A 46 22.12 2.83 4.62
C GLN A 46 21.07 1.94 3.93
N SER A 47 20.42 2.50 2.90
CA SER A 47 19.57 1.73 2.00
C SER A 47 20.45 0.71 1.28
N ARG A 48 20.36 -0.57 1.65
CA ARG A 48 21.05 -1.61 0.88
C ARG A 48 20.47 -1.60 -0.55
N PRO A 49 21.29 -1.45 -1.60
CA PRO A 49 20.85 -1.75 -2.95
C PRO A 49 20.44 -3.21 -2.96
N SER A 50 19.16 -3.42 -3.25
CA SER A 50 18.46 -4.69 -3.12
C SER A 50 19.12 -5.80 -3.96
N PRO A 51 19.66 -6.88 -3.36
CA PRO A 51 20.07 -8.08 -4.10
C PRO A 51 18.88 -9.00 -4.42
N VAL A 52 17.66 -8.46 -4.54
CA VAL A 52 16.41 -9.21 -4.81
C VAL A 52 16.38 -9.84 -6.22
N LYS A 53 17.49 -9.85 -6.96
CA LYS A 53 17.62 -10.63 -8.20
C LYS A 53 17.97 -12.11 -7.98
N ALA A 54 18.24 -12.58 -6.76
CA ALA A 54 18.77 -13.94 -6.56
C ALA A 54 17.90 -14.93 -5.77
N ASN A 55 16.63 -14.62 -5.47
CA ASN A 55 15.74 -15.67 -4.95
C ASN A 55 14.30 -15.48 -5.43
N GLU A 56 14.08 -15.82 -6.70
CA GLU A 56 12.79 -16.32 -7.15
C GLU A 56 12.41 -17.53 -6.29
N ALA A 57 11.49 -17.35 -5.35
CA ALA A 57 10.65 -18.44 -4.89
C ALA A 57 9.28 -18.25 -5.54
N PRO A 58 8.96 -18.99 -6.63
CA PRO A 58 7.63 -18.97 -7.22
C PRO A 58 6.76 -19.94 -6.42
N LYS A 59 5.90 -19.42 -5.56
CA LYS A 59 4.73 -20.13 -4.99
C LYS A 59 4.00 -19.12 -4.09
N LYS A 60 2.70 -18.93 -4.17
CA LYS A 60 1.65 -19.88 -4.53
C LYS A 60 0.37 -19.09 -4.80
N ALA A 61 -0.40 -19.59 -5.76
CA ALA A 61 -1.71 -19.15 -6.18
C ALA A 61 -2.63 -18.67 -5.04
N ALA A 62 -3.34 -17.57 -5.30
CA ALA A 62 -4.68 -17.34 -4.78
C ALA A 62 -5.64 -17.27 -6.00
N PRO A 63 -6.86 -17.80 -5.85
CA PRO A 63 -7.51 -18.64 -6.86
C PRO A 63 -8.25 -17.87 -7.94
N ALA A 64 -8.18 -18.38 -9.17
CA ALA A 64 -9.22 -18.15 -10.18
C ALA A 64 -10.55 -18.69 -9.66
N ARG A 65 -11.50 -17.79 -9.38
CA ARG A 65 -12.96 -17.98 -9.26
C ARG A 65 -13.53 -16.65 -8.75
N LYS A 66 -14.27 -15.88 -9.54
CA LYS A 66 -15.60 -16.23 -10.05
C LYS A 66 -16.00 -15.33 -11.25
N PRO A 67 -17.01 -15.77 -12.02
CA PRO A 67 -17.12 -15.61 -13.46
C PRO A 67 -17.68 -14.24 -13.88
N ALA A 68 -17.39 -13.82 -15.11
CA ALA A 68 -18.31 -12.95 -15.85
C ALA A 68 -19.68 -13.65 -15.91
N PRO A 69 -20.82 -12.99 -15.63
CA PRO A 69 -21.38 -12.05 -16.62
C PRO A 69 -22.24 -10.90 -16.03
N VAL A 70 -22.37 -9.79 -16.76
CA VAL A 70 -23.59 -9.00 -17.08
C VAL A 70 -23.09 -7.71 -17.74
N THR A 71 -23.16 -7.58 -19.06
CA THR A 71 -24.28 -6.99 -19.82
C THR A 71 -24.93 -5.76 -19.18
N THR A 72 -25.12 -4.75 -20.03
CA THR A 72 -25.95 -3.55 -19.89
C THR A 72 -25.56 -2.54 -18.79
N ALA A 73 -24.91 -1.46 -19.21
CA ALA A 73 -25.58 -0.16 -19.28
C ALA A 73 -24.75 0.80 -20.15
N PRO A 74 -25.31 1.38 -21.23
CA PRO A 74 -24.74 2.59 -21.80
C PRO A 74 -24.95 3.68 -20.75
N VAL A 75 -23.88 4.31 -20.26
CA VAL A 75 -24.02 5.62 -19.65
C VAL A 75 -24.39 6.56 -20.78
N VAL A 76 -25.70 6.70 -20.99
CA VAL A 76 -26.31 7.88 -21.59
C VAL A 76 -25.86 9.04 -20.72
N GLU A 77 -24.85 9.75 -21.23
CA GLU A 77 -24.39 11.00 -20.69
C GLU A 77 -25.48 12.06 -20.92
N ALA A 78 -25.84 12.71 -19.80
CA ALA A 78 -26.60 13.95 -19.65
C ALA A 78 -28.13 13.94 -19.80
N PRO A 79 -28.84 14.04 -18.66
CA PRO A 79 -29.82 15.09 -18.46
C PRO A 79 -29.13 16.23 -17.70
N LYS A 80 -29.09 17.41 -18.31
CA LYS A 80 -28.75 18.68 -17.65
C LYS A 80 -29.98 19.17 -16.89
N PRO A 81 -29.98 19.29 -15.54
CA PRO A 81 -31.00 20.04 -14.82
C PRO A 81 -30.34 21.29 -14.24
N ALA A 82 -30.18 22.32 -15.06
CA ALA A 82 -29.96 23.67 -14.55
C ALA A 82 -31.29 24.40 -14.70
N ALA A 83 -32.06 24.34 -13.61
CA ALA A 83 -33.25 25.13 -13.40
C ALA A 83 -32.93 26.62 -13.58
N ALA A 84 -33.71 27.29 -14.42
CA ALA A 84 -33.92 28.72 -14.35
C ALA A 84 -35.39 28.99 -14.68
N PRO A 85 -36.28 29.06 -13.68
CA PRO A 85 -37.58 29.68 -13.85
C PRO A 85 -37.49 31.09 -13.25
N VAL A 86 -37.32 32.11 -14.09
CA VAL A 86 -37.79 33.45 -13.71
C VAL A 86 -38.33 34.12 -14.98
N ALA A 87 -39.61 33.87 -15.24
CA ALA A 87 -40.44 34.81 -15.95
C ALA A 87 -41.01 35.76 -14.89
N GLU A 88 -40.64 37.04 -14.91
CA GLU A 88 -41.54 38.15 -14.57
C GLU A 88 -40.88 39.50 -14.91
N ALA A 89 -41.48 40.23 -15.85
CA ALA A 89 -41.81 41.64 -15.68
C ALA A 89 -42.61 42.12 -16.92
N PRO A 90 -43.86 42.58 -16.75
CA PRO A 90 -44.59 43.34 -17.75
C PRO A 90 -44.30 44.84 -17.59
N VAL A 91 -44.14 45.57 -18.69
CA VAL A 91 -44.67 46.92 -18.99
C VAL A 91 -44.36 47.27 -20.45
#